data_AF-A0A956FC14-F1
#
_entry.id   AF-A0A956FC14-F1
#
_cell.length_a   1.000
_cell.length_b   1.000
_cell.length_c   1.000
_cell.angle_alpha   90.00
_cell.angle_beta   90.00
_cell.angle_gamma   90.00
#
_symmetry.space_group_name_H-M   'P 1'
#
loop_
_entity.id
_entity.type
_entity.pdbx_description
1 polymer ?
#
loop_
_entity_poly.entity_id
_entity_poly.type
_entity_poly.pdbx_seq_one_letter_code
_entity_poly.pdbx_strand_id
1 'polypeptide(L)'
;MTHTPPRSSDSSRVLALALGLGLVAIPELAHAQPEEDDEIIEDDEYDDLEGSDAEEEYDDPLEGEDEEEAPGASASGSASGSVSLGGGGKGKAKGKAKRSKKDKGDKKPKEKDERPFFERYRPTNHMINAGFHLGGFWRANNHGLFDRSEGPQPSIRRGNFDFGFHLEYMVIPYVGVGFESSIMPTSSDSVPGGAKGTFYAVRGHVIGSLPYRLTPTLAVGGGLLALKSKDAAILNGGDPAFHWGPGAKFYINDWIAVRIDGRHIVTGSSIDGNRAHHGELLVGAEVNIRLTKWIGEEWRAKRSDRDGDTIADYYDECPDEYGEDEDGCPLNRDSDNDGVPDRSDACPNEWGDGADGCPVPDKDGDGILDVDDACEDKPENYNGFEDTDGCPDELPAEITQFEGVLEGIEFATGKDTIRKTSKRKLDKVASVLVKYDSVRVEISGHTDDVGSRDDNMDLSRRRAESVKQYLVDKGVADNRISTRGAGPDEPIADNKTKSGRAKNRRIEFKVQ
;
A
#
# COMPACT_ATOMS: atom_id res chain seq x y z
N MET A 1 58.58 -56.32 15.25
CA MET A 1 58.97 -55.90 13.89
C MET A 1 58.97 -54.37 13.89
N THR A 2 60.06 -53.77 14.37
CA THR A 2 61.17 -53.16 13.59
C THR A 2 60.81 -51.79 12.98
N HIS A 3 61.18 -50.69 13.65
CA HIS A 3 62.27 -49.80 13.22
C HIS A 3 62.41 -48.56 14.14
N THR A 4 63.63 -48.27 14.55
CA THR A 4 64.13 -47.03 15.19
C THR A 4 64.94 -46.19 14.15
N PRO A 5 65.56 -45.04 14.52
CA PRO A 5 65.12 -43.61 14.46
C PRO A 5 65.97 -42.79 13.42
N PRO A 6 66.02 -41.42 13.37
CA PRO A 6 66.91 -40.64 14.27
C PRO A 6 66.56 -39.14 14.55
N ARG A 7 67.12 -38.64 15.68
CA ARG A 7 67.85 -37.35 15.94
C ARG A 7 67.81 -36.21 14.89
N SER A 8 67.61 -34.95 15.33
CA SER A 8 68.68 -33.90 15.43
C SER A 8 68.18 -32.45 15.65
N SER A 9 68.98 -31.72 16.45
CA SER A 9 69.33 -30.27 16.48
C SER A 9 68.27 -29.20 16.20
N ASP A 10 67.95 -28.30 17.13
CA ASP A 10 68.72 -27.12 17.62
C ASP A 10 68.52 -25.85 16.77
N SER A 11 68.19 -24.76 17.48
CA SER A 11 68.42 -23.35 17.13
C SER A 11 67.74 -22.74 15.89
N SER A 12 66.73 -21.87 16.11
CA SER A 12 66.80 -20.43 15.80
C SER A 12 65.46 -19.70 15.97
N ARG A 13 65.57 -18.45 16.45
CA ARG A 13 64.51 -17.46 16.74
C ARG A 13 63.66 -17.11 15.51
N VAL A 14 62.43 -16.59 15.73
CA VAL A 14 61.92 -15.26 15.29
C VAL A 14 60.38 -15.26 15.18
N LEU A 15 59.75 -14.41 16.01
CA LEU A 15 58.63 -13.50 15.73
C LEU A 15 57.36 -14.01 14.99
N ALA A 16 56.25 -14.13 15.73
CA ALA A 16 54.92 -13.77 15.23
C ALA A 16 54.00 -13.41 16.41
N LEU A 17 53.67 -12.12 16.51
CA LEU A 17 52.67 -11.57 17.44
C LEU A 17 51.31 -11.75 16.77
N ALA A 18 50.46 -12.64 17.30
CA ALA A 18 49.08 -12.80 16.84
C ALA A 18 48.14 -11.98 17.74
N LEU A 19 47.46 -11.01 17.13
CA LEU A 19 46.26 -10.36 17.66
C LEU A 19 45.13 -11.39 17.68
N GLY A 20 44.80 -11.91 18.86
CA GLY A 20 43.61 -12.72 19.09
C GLY A 20 42.57 -11.92 19.86
N LEU A 21 41.72 -11.18 19.14
CA LEU A 21 40.43 -10.73 19.67
C LEU A 21 39.51 -11.96 19.73
N GLY A 22 39.33 -12.51 20.92
CA GLY A 22 38.31 -13.53 21.16
C GLY A 22 36.93 -12.91 21.02
N LEU A 23 36.25 -13.20 19.91
CA LEU A 23 34.80 -13.12 19.84
C LEU A 23 34.23 -14.14 20.84
N VAL A 24 33.42 -13.63 21.77
CA VAL A 24 32.53 -14.47 22.59
C VAL A 24 31.44 -14.98 21.65
N ALA A 25 31.41 -16.30 21.45
CA ALA A 25 30.35 -16.99 20.74
C ALA A 25 29.05 -16.90 21.56
N ILE A 26 27.97 -16.47 20.89
CA ILE A 26 26.59 -16.55 21.39
C ILE A 26 26.10 -17.98 21.07
N PRO A 27 25.54 -18.74 22.03
CA PRO A 27 25.00 -20.06 21.73
C PRO A 27 23.71 -19.95 20.93
N GLU A 28 23.65 -20.80 19.92
CA GLU A 28 22.57 -21.06 18.98
C GLU A 28 21.33 -21.58 19.72
N LEU A 29 20.26 -20.79 19.72
CA LEU A 29 18.93 -21.20 20.19
C LEU A 29 18.20 -21.86 19.02
N ALA A 30 18.33 -23.18 18.93
CA ALA A 30 17.43 -24.04 18.18
C ALA A 30 16.15 -24.26 18.99
N HIS A 31 14.98 -23.90 18.45
CA HIS A 31 13.63 -24.42 18.72
C HIS A 31 12.83 -24.07 17.45
N ALA A 32 12.53 -25.03 16.59
CA ALA A 32 11.45 -26.02 16.65
C ALA A 32 10.39 -25.62 15.62
N GLN A 33 10.43 -26.27 14.45
CA GLN A 33 9.35 -26.28 13.47
C GLN A 33 8.26 -27.24 13.98
N PRO A 34 6.97 -26.94 13.85
CA PRO A 34 5.95 -27.97 14.02
C PRO A 34 5.94 -28.85 12.76
N GLU A 35 6.05 -30.17 12.98
CA GLU A 35 5.68 -31.20 12.01
C GLU A 35 4.15 -31.25 11.98
N GLU A 36 3.56 -31.12 10.79
CA GLU A 36 2.17 -31.50 10.52
C GLU A 36 2.14 -33.02 10.33
N ASP A 37 1.61 -33.71 11.33
CA ASP A 37 1.22 -35.12 11.23
C ASP A 37 -0.20 -35.19 10.65
N ASP A 38 -0.31 -35.68 9.42
CA ASP A 38 -1.55 -36.17 8.82
C ASP A 38 -2.00 -37.45 9.54
N GLU A 39 -2.89 -37.33 10.52
CA GLU A 39 -3.67 -38.47 11.03
C GLU A 39 -5.04 -38.54 10.35
N ILE A 40 -5.14 -39.55 9.49
CA ILE A 40 -6.38 -40.14 8.98
C ILE A 40 -7.11 -40.79 10.16
N ILE A 41 -8.35 -40.37 10.42
CA ILE A 41 -9.32 -41.15 11.21
C ILE A 41 -10.60 -41.29 10.37
N GLU A 42 -10.82 -42.52 9.90
CA GLU A 42 -12.10 -43.01 9.39
C GLU A 42 -13.08 -43.26 10.54
N ASP A 43 -14.35 -43.00 10.23
CA ASP A 43 -15.59 -43.62 10.72
C ASP A 43 -15.89 -43.69 12.23
N ASP A 44 -16.98 -43.03 12.63
CA ASP A 44 -18.06 -43.71 13.35
C ASP A 44 -19.39 -42.97 13.21
N GLU A 45 -20.32 -43.72 12.62
CA GLU A 45 -21.77 -43.63 12.51
C GLU A 45 -22.48 -43.32 13.86
N TYR A 46 -23.47 -42.41 13.88
CA TYR A 46 -24.67 -42.55 14.73
C TYR A 46 -25.86 -41.69 14.24
N ASP A 47 -27.01 -42.35 14.23
CA ASP A 47 -28.33 -42.03 13.68
C ASP A 47 -29.08 -40.81 14.24
N ASP A 48 -29.98 -40.32 13.38
CA ASP A 48 -31.37 -39.87 13.61
C ASP A 48 -31.79 -39.33 14.98
N LEU A 49 -32.29 -38.09 15.01
CA LEU A 49 -33.55 -37.77 15.70
C LEU A 49 -34.34 -36.64 14.98
N GLU A 50 -35.61 -36.95 14.75
CA GLU A 50 -36.68 -36.14 14.19
C GLU A 50 -37.03 -34.89 15.02
N GLY A 51 -37.53 -33.87 14.31
CA GLY A 51 -38.78 -33.18 14.65
C GLY A 51 -38.76 -32.07 15.69
N SER A 52 -39.11 -30.85 15.29
CA SER A 52 -40.40 -30.24 15.69
C SER A 52 -40.59 -28.85 15.10
N ASP A 53 -41.83 -28.69 14.66
CA ASP A 53 -42.53 -27.49 14.19
C ASP A 53 -42.36 -26.26 15.08
N ALA A 54 -42.30 -25.09 14.46
CA ALA A 54 -42.79 -23.85 15.03
C ALA A 54 -43.28 -22.92 13.91
N GLU A 55 -44.59 -22.98 13.66
CA GLU A 55 -45.37 -21.94 13.01
C GLU A 55 -45.35 -20.66 13.89
N GLU A 56 -45.17 -19.50 13.28
CA GLU A 56 -45.71 -18.25 13.83
C GLU A 56 -46.21 -17.36 12.68
N GLU A 57 -47.49 -17.54 12.39
CA GLU A 57 -48.40 -16.66 11.67
C GLU A 57 -48.76 -15.47 12.57
N TYR A 58 -48.74 -14.22 12.08
CA TYR A 58 -49.67 -13.15 12.50
C TYR A 58 -49.71 -11.98 11.49
N ASP A 59 -50.80 -11.96 10.72
CA ASP A 59 -51.73 -10.87 10.41
C ASP A 59 -51.25 -9.47 9.95
N ASP A 60 -51.55 -9.20 8.67
CA ASP A 60 -52.02 -7.90 8.15
C ASP A 60 -53.54 -7.75 8.44
N PRO A 61 -54.10 -6.53 8.59
CA PRO A 61 -54.87 -6.00 7.47
C PRO A 61 -54.85 -4.46 7.28
N LEU A 62 -54.61 -4.06 6.03
CA LEU A 62 -55.41 -3.19 5.14
C LEU A 62 -56.23 -2.01 5.71
N GLU A 63 -56.00 -0.83 5.14
CA GLU A 63 -56.95 0.12 4.51
C GLU A 63 -56.09 1.26 3.90
N GLY A 64 -56.15 1.69 2.64
CA GLY A 64 -57.22 1.70 1.65
C GLY A 64 -57.54 3.15 1.26
N GLU A 65 -57.51 3.45 -0.04
CA GLU A 65 -58.01 4.65 -0.76
C GLU A 65 -57.07 5.87 -0.87
N ASP A 66 -56.93 6.59 -1.98
CA ASP A 66 -57.16 6.44 -3.44
C ASP A 66 -56.61 7.78 -4.01
N GLU A 67 -55.66 7.74 -4.94
CA GLU A 67 -55.80 8.15 -6.35
C GLU A 67 -55.78 9.67 -6.69
N GLU A 68 -55.21 9.89 -7.88
CA GLU A 68 -55.33 11.01 -8.81
C GLU A 68 -54.30 12.16 -8.80
N GLU A 69 -53.33 11.94 -9.72
CA GLU A 69 -53.06 12.74 -10.92
C GLU A 69 -52.66 14.22 -10.81
N ALA A 70 -51.46 14.46 -11.36
CA ALA A 70 -51.02 15.74 -11.90
C ALA A 70 -51.82 16.15 -13.15
N PRO A 71 -51.81 17.45 -13.48
CA PRO A 71 -51.03 17.88 -14.65
C PRO A 71 -50.25 19.17 -14.32
N GLY A 72 -49.09 19.49 -14.91
CA GLY A 72 -48.79 19.51 -16.34
C GLY A 72 -48.94 20.94 -16.89
N ALA A 73 -47.86 21.44 -17.51
CA ALA A 73 -47.77 22.68 -18.33
C ALA A 73 -47.73 24.02 -17.56
N SER A 74 -47.05 25.09 -17.98
CA SER A 74 -46.09 25.38 -19.05
C SER A 74 -45.76 26.88 -18.97
N ALA A 75 -44.51 27.24 -19.26
CA ALA A 75 -44.08 28.41 -20.06
C ALA A 75 -44.39 29.87 -19.65
N SER A 76 -43.39 30.69 -19.97
CA SER A 76 -43.38 32.15 -20.17
C SER A 76 -43.33 32.99 -18.88
N GLY A 77 -42.46 33.99 -18.74
CA GLY A 77 -41.74 34.76 -19.74
C GLY A 77 -42.09 36.24 -19.54
N SER A 78 -41.06 37.09 -19.51
CA SER A 78 -41.09 38.57 -19.57
C SER A 78 -41.71 39.29 -18.36
N ALA A 79 -40.94 40.02 -17.54
CA ALA A 79 -40.14 41.23 -17.79
C ALA A 79 -40.93 42.55 -17.71
N SER A 80 -40.26 43.56 -17.13
CA SER A 80 -40.60 44.99 -16.98
C SER A 80 -41.63 45.31 -15.89
N GLY A 81 -41.53 46.40 -15.13
CA GLY A 81 -40.58 47.50 -15.05
C GLY A 81 -40.99 48.28 -13.79
N SER A 82 -40.04 48.55 -12.89
CA SER A 82 -39.57 49.91 -12.56
C SER A 82 -40.64 50.89 -12.04
N VAL A 83 -40.40 51.44 -10.85
CA VAL A 83 -40.22 52.89 -10.62
C VAL A 83 -39.55 53.10 -9.27
N SER A 84 -38.50 53.92 -9.31
CA SER A 84 -37.60 54.30 -8.23
C SER A 84 -38.07 55.54 -7.46
N LEU A 85 -37.68 55.63 -6.19
CA LEU A 85 -37.22 56.84 -5.50
C LEU A 85 -36.14 56.36 -4.49
N GLY A 86 -34.92 56.87 -4.38
CA GLY A 86 -34.30 58.09 -4.88
C GLY A 86 -33.53 58.76 -3.73
N GLY A 87 -32.20 58.66 -3.73
CA GLY A 87 -31.29 59.46 -2.88
C GLY A 87 -30.17 58.63 -2.22
N GLY A 88 -28.88 58.76 -2.51
CA GLY A 88 -28.15 59.72 -3.35
C GLY A 88 -26.99 60.36 -2.58
N GLY A 89 -25.77 59.80 -2.74
CA GLY A 89 -24.50 60.42 -2.31
C GLY A 89 -23.35 59.41 -2.35
N LYS A 90 -22.79 59.06 -3.53
CA LYS A 90 -21.65 59.71 -4.25
C LYS A 90 -20.32 59.57 -3.48
N GLY A 91 -19.21 59.04 -4.02
CA GLY A 91 -18.86 58.55 -5.36
C GLY A 91 -17.42 57.96 -5.28
N LYS A 92 -17.12 56.83 -5.95
CA LYS A 92 -16.57 56.69 -7.33
C LYS A 92 -15.16 57.30 -7.46
N ALA A 93 -14.17 56.63 -8.07
CA ALA A 93 -14.27 56.05 -9.41
C ALA A 93 -13.08 55.14 -9.83
N LYS A 94 -13.43 54.05 -10.54
CA LYS A 94 -12.92 53.53 -11.86
C LYS A 94 -11.43 53.12 -11.99
N GLY A 95 -11.06 52.02 -12.67
CA GLY A 95 -11.83 50.99 -13.40
C GLY A 95 -10.97 50.18 -14.41
N LYS A 96 -11.63 49.16 -15.01
CA LYS A 96 -11.36 48.44 -16.29
C LYS A 96 -10.49 47.16 -16.32
N ALA A 97 -11.22 46.02 -16.30
CA ALA A 97 -11.27 44.89 -17.26
C ALA A 97 -10.00 44.24 -17.84
N LYS A 98 -9.92 42.89 -17.75
CA LYS A 98 -9.46 41.99 -18.84
C LYS A 98 -9.70 40.49 -18.55
N ARG A 99 -10.46 39.85 -19.47
CA ARG A 99 -10.28 38.54 -20.15
C ARG A 99 -10.01 37.23 -19.36
N SER A 100 -10.76 36.19 -19.76
CA SER A 100 -10.51 34.78 -19.45
C SER A 100 -9.19 34.24 -20.02
N LYS A 101 -8.59 33.30 -19.30
CA LYS A 101 -7.61 32.27 -19.71
C LYS A 101 -7.54 31.25 -18.55
N LYS A 102 -8.10 30.06 -18.72
CA LYS A 102 -7.47 28.83 -19.26
C LYS A 102 -6.60 28.14 -18.20
N ASP A 103 -6.99 26.89 -17.93
CA ASP A 103 -6.39 25.91 -17.02
C ASP A 103 -4.87 26.01 -16.94
N LYS A 104 -4.37 26.06 -15.70
CA LYS A 104 -2.99 25.75 -15.38
C LYS A 104 -3.02 24.83 -14.18
N GLY A 105 -2.71 23.56 -14.44
CA GLY A 105 -2.64 22.50 -13.45
C GLY A 105 -1.81 22.89 -12.23
N ASP A 106 -2.33 22.46 -11.09
CA ASP A 106 -1.71 22.62 -9.79
C ASP A 106 -0.37 21.89 -9.78
N LYS A 107 0.70 22.69 -9.77
CA LYS A 107 2.02 22.20 -9.37
C LYS A 107 1.99 22.07 -7.85
N LYS A 108 2.15 20.83 -7.35
CA LYS A 108 2.44 20.54 -5.94
C LYS A 108 3.40 21.59 -5.37
N PRO A 109 3.13 22.18 -4.19
CA PRO A 109 4.04 23.14 -3.60
C PRO A 109 5.35 22.40 -3.30
N LYS A 110 6.46 22.90 -3.84
CA LYS A 110 7.79 22.44 -3.44
C LYS A 110 7.96 22.80 -1.97
N GLU A 111 7.88 21.79 -1.12
CA GLU A 111 8.33 21.85 0.26
C GLU A 111 9.76 22.41 0.25
N LYS A 112 9.89 23.63 0.77
CA LYS A 112 11.21 24.19 1.05
C LYS A 112 11.74 23.39 2.22
N ASP A 113 12.71 22.54 1.90
CA ASP A 113 13.55 21.81 2.83
C ASP A 113 14.40 22.84 3.62
N GLU A 114 13.76 23.63 4.50
CA GLU A 114 14.40 24.51 5.47
C GLU A 114 14.94 23.67 6.61
N ARG A 115 15.94 22.82 6.32
CA ARG A 115 16.71 22.17 7.37
C ARG A 115 17.47 23.26 8.12
N PRO A 116 17.19 23.52 9.41
CA PRO A 116 17.92 24.53 10.16
C PRO A 116 19.40 24.15 10.17
N PHE A 117 20.29 25.12 9.90
CA PHE A 117 21.75 25.00 9.84
C PHE A 117 22.44 24.41 11.09
N PHE A 118 21.68 24.06 12.12
CA PHE A 118 22.11 23.32 13.30
C PHE A 118 21.14 22.17 13.58
N GLU A 119 21.28 21.07 12.84
CA GLU A 119 20.75 19.77 13.25
C GLU A 119 21.35 19.41 14.62
N ARG A 120 20.50 18.98 15.57
CA ARG A 120 20.90 18.66 16.94
C ARG A 120 21.63 17.31 16.97
N TYR A 121 22.96 17.33 16.89
CA TYR A 121 23.76 16.13 17.04
C TYR A 121 23.88 15.73 18.52
N ARG A 122 23.40 14.53 18.85
CA ARG A 122 23.34 13.95 20.20
C ARG A 122 23.74 12.47 20.16
N PRO A 123 24.14 11.87 21.30
CA PRO A 123 24.25 10.42 21.41
C PRO A 123 22.93 9.75 20.99
N THR A 124 23.01 8.66 20.26
CA THR A 124 21.85 7.84 19.85
C THR A 124 21.97 6.44 20.41
N ASN A 125 20.90 5.66 20.34
CA ASN A 125 20.93 4.25 20.69
C ASN A 125 22.00 3.53 19.86
N HIS A 126 22.71 2.59 20.48
CA HIS A 126 23.73 1.76 19.84
C HIS A 126 24.77 2.58 19.04
N MET A 127 25.32 3.61 19.68
CA MET A 127 26.38 4.45 19.09
C MET A 127 27.76 4.02 19.62
N ILE A 128 28.73 3.84 18.72
CA ILE A 128 30.13 3.60 19.08
C ILE A 128 30.90 4.92 18.94
N ASN A 129 31.60 5.37 19.99
CA ASN A 129 32.51 6.52 19.94
C ASN A 129 33.94 6.01 20.07
N ALA A 130 34.79 6.24 19.08
CA ALA A 130 36.20 5.82 19.12
C ALA A 130 37.10 7.03 18.84
N GLY A 131 38.15 7.22 19.64
CA GLY A 131 38.94 8.43 19.53
C GLY A 131 40.28 8.37 20.24
N PHE A 132 41.03 9.45 20.07
CA PHE A 132 42.30 9.67 20.76
C PHE A 132 42.18 10.87 21.69
N HIS A 133 42.91 10.82 22.80
CA HIS A 133 42.96 11.91 23.76
C HIS A 133 44.39 12.31 24.09
N LEU A 134 44.52 13.55 24.56
CA LEU A 134 45.75 14.13 25.07
C LEU A 134 45.45 14.96 26.32
N GLY A 135 46.39 15.05 27.24
CA GLY A 135 46.09 15.63 28.54
C GLY A 135 47.26 15.77 29.48
N GLY A 136 46.93 16.05 30.73
CA GLY A 136 47.87 16.12 31.84
C GLY A 136 47.48 15.15 32.94
N PHE A 137 48.47 14.41 33.45
CA PHE A 137 48.36 13.55 34.62
C PHE A 137 49.19 14.11 35.78
N TRP A 138 48.52 14.39 36.90
CA TRP A 138 49.11 14.86 38.14
C TRP A 138 49.11 13.74 39.19
N ARG A 139 50.28 13.15 39.37
CA ARG A 139 50.54 12.07 40.32
C ARG A 139 50.46 12.57 41.77
N ALA A 140 49.92 11.74 42.66
CA ALA A 140 49.97 11.92 44.11
C ALA A 140 51.42 11.84 44.64
N ASN A 141 51.81 12.72 45.55
CA ASN A 141 53.17 12.70 46.13
C ASN A 141 53.48 11.38 46.85
N ASN A 142 52.46 10.74 47.45
CA ASN A 142 52.56 9.52 48.24
C ASN A 142 52.23 8.25 47.43
N HIS A 143 52.34 8.24 46.10
CA HIS A 143 52.01 7.07 45.28
C HIS A 143 52.82 5.81 45.64
N GLY A 144 52.21 4.63 45.59
CA GLY A 144 52.86 3.34 45.82
C GLY A 144 53.06 2.49 44.56
N LEU A 145 53.16 3.11 43.38
CA LEU A 145 53.25 2.45 42.07
C LEU A 145 54.62 1.79 41.80
N PHE A 146 55.20 1.13 42.80
CA PHE A 146 56.51 0.48 42.74
C PHE A 146 56.66 -0.58 43.83
N ASP A 147 57.51 -1.58 43.60
CA ASP A 147 57.82 -2.60 44.62
C ASP A 147 58.68 -2.01 45.75
N ARG A 148 58.13 -1.98 46.97
CA ARG A 148 58.83 -1.44 48.15
C ARG A 148 59.93 -2.36 48.67
N SER A 149 59.90 -3.64 48.32
CA SER A 149 60.95 -4.58 48.70
C SER A 149 62.26 -4.30 47.97
N GLU A 150 62.21 -3.60 46.83
CA GLU A 150 63.37 -3.23 46.01
C GLU A 150 64.05 -1.93 46.48
N GLY A 151 63.44 -1.16 47.38
CA GLY A 151 64.03 0.04 48.00
C GLY A 151 63.17 1.31 47.88
N PRO A 152 63.71 2.48 48.28
CA PRO A 152 62.99 3.74 48.18
C PRO A 152 62.95 4.26 46.72
N GLN A 153 61.77 4.66 46.25
CA GLN A 153 61.60 5.30 44.94
C GLN A 153 62.20 6.72 44.94
N PRO A 154 62.95 7.12 43.89
CA PRO A 154 63.39 8.50 43.73
C PRO A 154 62.21 9.42 43.40
N SER A 155 62.38 10.74 43.56
CA SER A 155 61.29 11.68 43.27
C SER A 155 61.04 11.77 41.76
N ILE A 156 59.84 11.34 41.36
CA ILE A 156 59.38 11.39 39.97
C ILE A 156 58.65 12.71 39.72
N ARG A 157 58.73 13.26 38.51
CA ARG A 157 57.98 14.45 38.12
C ARG A 157 56.49 14.31 38.44
N ARG A 158 55.90 15.37 39.01
CA ARG A 158 54.50 15.36 39.47
C ARG A 158 53.49 15.44 38.32
N GLY A 159 53.76 16.30 37.35
CA GLY A 159 52.92 16.48 36.15
C GLY A 159 53.53 15.79 34.94
N ASN A 160 52.73 14.98 34.26
CA ASN A 160 53.12 14.17 33.12
C ASN A 160 52.15 14.44 31.97
N PHE A 161 52.64 14.40 30.73
CA PHE A 161 51.77 14.49 29.57
C PHE A 161 51.10 13.14 29.35
N ASP A 162 49.77 13.14 29.19
CA ASP A 162 48.98 11.95 28.88
C ASP A 162 48.63 11.94 27.40
N PHE A 163 48.76 10.79 26.75
CA PHE A 163 48.14 10.53 25.47
C PHE A 163 47.62 9.11 25.41
N GLY A 164 46.49 8.91 24.75
CA GLY A 164 45.85 7.62 24.71
C GLY A 164 44.74 7.51 23.69
N PHE A 165 44.02 6.40 23.75
CA PHE A 165 42.81 6.17 22.97
C PHE A 165 41.68 5.71 23.88
N HIS A 166 40.46 5.96 23.43
CA HIS A 166 39.26 5.47 24.07
C HIS A 166 38.29 4.87 23.04
N LEU A 167 37.47 3.93 23.52
CA LEU A 167 36.39 3.30 22.77
C LEU A 167 35.19 3.21 23.69
N GLU A 168 34.05 3.69 23.23
CA GLU A 168 32.82 3.69 24.01
C GLU A 168 31.67 3.15 23.18
N TYR A 169 30.76 2.46 23.85
CA TYR A 169 29.53 1.95 23.29
C TYR A 169 28.35 2.46 24.12
N MET A 170 27.56 3.33 23.53
CA MET A 170 26.32 3.87 24.09
C MET A 170 25.19 2.87 23.83
N VAL A 171 24.75 2.17 24.87
CA VAL A 171 23.63 1.23 24.79
C VAL A 171 22.34 2.01 24.51
N ILE A 172 22.13 3.06 25.30
CA ILE A 172 21.08 4.06 25.14
C ILE A 172 21.73 5.46 25.19
N PRO A 173 21.03 6.55 24.83
CA PRO A 173 21.63 7.88 24.72
C PRO A 173 22.19 8.42 26.04
N TYR A 174 21.71 7.87 27.15
CA TYR A 174 22.05 8.29 28.51
C TYR A 174 23.14 7.46 29.17
N VAL A 175 23.40 6.24 28.69
CA VAL A 175 24.27 5.27 29.36
C VAL A 175 25.10 4.51 28.35
N GLY A 176 26.41 4.47 28.58
CA GLY A 176 27.36 3.69 27.80
C GLY A 176 28.41 3.00 28.65
N VAL A 177 29.16 2.13 28.00
CA VAL A 177 30.35 1.47 28.55
C VAL A 177 31.57 1.93 27.76
N GLY A 178 32.67 2.22 28.45
CA GLY A 178 33.86 2.81 27.88
C GLY A 178 35.11 2.03 28.27
N PHE A 179 36.07 2.01 27.36
CA PHE A 179 37.43 1.52 27.54
C PHE A 179 38.40 2.65 27.19
N GLU A 180 39.47 2.77 27.97
CA GLU A 180 40.50 3.79 27.76
C GLU A 180 41.87 3.19 28.03
N SER A 181 42.86 3.55 27.21
CA SER A 181 44.26 3.27 27.51
C SER A 181 45.14 4.48 27.27
N SER A 182 46.10 4.70 28.16
CA SER A 182 46.95 5.89 28.15
C SER A 182 48.41 5.55 28.43
N ILE A 183 49.29 6.38 27.87
CA ILE A 183 50.73 6.33 28.08
C ILE A 183 51.16 7.72 28.56
N MET A 184 51.88 7.76 29.69
CA MET A 184 52.35 9.01 30.28
C MET A 184 53.86 8.95 30.55
N PRO A 185 54.70 9.46 29.64
CA PRO A 185 56.13 9.54 29.86
C PRO A 185 56.47 10.40 31.08
N THR A 186 57.44 9.95 31.87
CA THR A 186 57.89 10.61 33.09
C THR A 186 59.41 10.57 33.25
N SER A 187 59.93 11.39 34.14
CA SER A 187 61.35 11.43 34.49
C SER A 187 61.55 11.72 35.97
N SER A 188 62.74 11.38 36.48
CA SER A 188 63.18 11.67 37.84
C SER A 188 64.49 12.46 37.80
N ASP A 189 64.46 13.70 38.28
CA ASP A 189 65.61 14.61 38.35
C ASP A 189 66.47 14.37 39.60
N SER A 190 65.99 13.57 40.55
CA SER A 190 66.75 13.19 41.76
C SER A 190 67.85 12.16 41.49
N VAL A 191 67.96 11.65 40.27
CA VAL A 191 68.96 10.63 39.88
C VAL A 191 70.01 11.30 38.98
N PRO A 192 71.31 11.23 39.31
CA PRO A 192 72.37 11.75 38.45
C PRO A 192 72.30 11.15 37.05
N GLY A 193 72.24 12.01 36.02
CA GLY A 193 72.06 11.59 34.62
C GLY A 193 70.60 11.51 34.14
N GLY A 194 69.63 11.67 35.04
CA GLY A 194 68.19 11.69 34.74
C GLY A 194 67.62 10.32 34.39
N ALA A 195 66.78 9.75 35.26
CA ALA A 195 66.11 8.49 34.99
C ALA A 195 64.77 8.73 34.27
N LYS A 196 64.41 7.85 33.33
CA LYS A 196 63.18 7.94 32.53
C LYS A 196 62.26 6.78 32.83
N GLY A 197 60.96 7.04 32.90
CA GLY A 197 59.93 6.02 33.07
C GLY A 197 58.70 6.36 32.27
N THR A 198 57.72 5.45 32.29
CA THR A 198 56.44 5.66 31.64
C THR A 198 55.34 5.06 32.52
N PHE A 199 54.31 5.85 32.80
CA PHE A 199 53.08 5.30 33.34
C PHE A 199 52.19 4.76 32.21
N TYR A 200 51.52 3.66 32.49
CA TYR A 200 50.54 3.03 31.61
C TYR A 200 49.22 2.92 32.35
N ALA A 201 48.13 3.36 31.72
CA ALA A 201 46.78 3.17 32.23
C ALA A 201 45.98 2.29 31.26
N VAL A 202 45.22 1.35 31.81
CA VAL A 202 44.20 0.57 31.09
C VAL A 202 42.96 0.55 31.96
N ARG A 203 41.85 1.12 31.47
CA ARG A 203 40.66 1.43 32.27
C ARG A 203 39.38 1.05 31.54
N GLY A 204 38.41 0.54 32.28
CA GLY A 204 37.03 0.37 31.85
C GLY A 204 36.09 1.17 32.75
N HIS A 205 35.04 1.76 32.20
CA HIS A 205 34.07 2.57 32.95
C HIS A 205 32.66 2.50 32.37
N VAL A 206 31.68 2.84 33.21
CA VAL A 206 30.35 3.22 32.76
C VAL A 206 30.32 4.74 32.62
N ILE A 207 29.70 5.23 31.55
CA ILE A 207 29.54 6.66 31.29
C ILE A 207 28.06 7.02 31.26
N GLY A 208 27.66 7.92 32.15
CA GLY A 208 26.37 8.59 32.10
C GLY A 208 26.47 9.86 31.27
N SER A 209 25.48 10.13 30.42
CA SER A 209 25.42 11.32 29.55
C SER A 209 24.07 12.00 29.63
N LEU A 210 24.04 13.33 29.63
CA LEU A 210 22.79 14.10 29.52
C LEU A 210 22.67 14.71 28.11
N PRO A 211 21.52 14.59 27.42
CA PRO A 211 21.38 14.89 25.98
C PRO A 211 21.23 16.40 25.68
N TYR A 212 22.07 17.23 26.27
CA TYR A 212 22.18 18.66 25.97
C TYR A 212 23.14 18.92 24.80
N ARG A 213 23.18 20.15 24.27
CA ARG A 213 24.06 20.53 23.14
C ARG A 213 25.54 20.35 23.45
N LEU A 214 25.93 20.77 24.65
CA LEU A 214 27.17 20.36 25.29
C LEU A 214 26.77 19.20 26.19
N THR A 215 27.03 17.97 25.78
CA THR A 215 26.60 16.74 26.46
C THR A 215 27.46 16.56 27.71
N PRO A 216 26.97 16.87 28.92
CA PRO A 216 27.69 16.61 30.14
C PRO A 216 27.78 15.10 30.35
N THR A 217 28.93 14.64 30.80
CA THR A 217 29.19 13.23 31.07
C THR A 217 29.73 13.02 32.48
N LEU A 218 29.50 11.83 33.01
CA LEU A 218 30.10 11.36 34.26
C LEU A 218 30.60 9.94 34.03
N ALA A 219 31.91 9.73 34.17
CA ALA A 219 32.52 8.41 34.06
C ALA A 219 32.83 7.88 35.47
N VAL A 220 32.55 6.60 35.70
CA VAL A 220 32.94 5.87 36.92
C VAL A 220 33.40 4.47 36.52
N GLY A 221 34.58 4.07 37.00
CA GLY A 221 35.14 2.79 36.62
C GLY A 221 36.42 2.39 37.34
N GLY A 222 37.06 1.36 36.80
CA GLY A 222 38.24 0.75 37.37
C GLY A 222 39.22 0.29 36.30
N GLY A 223 40.43 -0.04 36.72
CA GLY A 223 41.47 -0.48 35.81
C GLY A 223 42.80 -0.67 36.52
N LEU A 224 43.87 -0.55 35.76
CA LEU A 224 45.25 -0.66 36.22
C LEU A 224 46.00 0.63 35.90
N LEU A 225 46.82 1.07 36.85
CA LEU A 225 47.83 2.10 36.64
C LEU A 225 49.19 1.50 36.99
N ALA A 226 50.11 1.50 36.05
CA ALA A 226 51.44 0.91 36.21
C ALA A 226 52.54 1.91 35.86
N LEU A 227 53.68 1.82 36.55
CA LEU A 227 54.91 2.53 36.23
C LEU A 227 55.94 1.52 35.74
N LYS A 228 56.55 1.80 34.59
CA LYS A 228 57.64 1.00 34.04
C LYS A 228 58.82 1.86 33.63
N SER A 229 60.02 1.42 33.96
CA SER A 229 61.30 1.99 33.57
C SER A 229 62.31 0.91 33.19
N LYS A 230 63.27 1.29 32.35
CA LYS A 230 64.48 0.50 32.07
C LYS A 230 65.65 0.95 32.95
N ASP A 231 65.57 2.13 33.55
CA ASP A 231 66.54 2.63 34.48
C ASP A 231 66.27 2.01 35.84
N ALA A 232 67.21 1.22 36.36
CA ALA A 232 67.07 0.53 37.65
C ALA A 232 66.81 1.49 38.83
N ALA A 233 67.03 2.79 38.66
CA ALA A 233 66.72 3.80 39.64
C ALA A 233 65.21 4.05 39.80
N ILE A 234 64.38 3.83 38.76
CA ILE A 234 62.93 3.93 38.86
C ILE A 234 62.39 2.50 38.96
N LEU A 235 61.90 2.13 40.14
CA LEU A 235 61.35 0.80 40.37
C LEU A 235 60.00 0.66 39.66
N ASN A 236 59.74 -0.56 39.19
CA ASN A 236 58.53 -0.91 38.45
C ASN A 236 57.42 -1.30 39.41
N GLY A 237 56.17 -1.07 39.02
CA GLY A 237 55.03 -1.52 39.79
C GLY A 237 53.70 -1.19 39.13
N GLY A 238 52.62 -1.72 39.67
CA GLY A 238 51.29 -1.40 39.21
C GLY A 238 50.24 -1.73 40.25
N ASP A 239 49.22 -0.89 40.29
CA ASP A 239 48.13 -1.01 41.25
C ASP A 239 46.79 -1.03 40.52
N PRO A 240 45.77 -1.71 41.08
CA PRO A 240 44.40 -1.44 40.72
C PRO A 240 44.08 0.03 40.98
N ALA A 241 43.40 0.63 40.02
CA ALA A 241 43.03 2.03 40.01
C ALA A 241 41.51 2.15 39.87
N PHE A 242 40.87 2.82 40.83
CA PHE A 242 39.49 3.27 40.70
C PHE A 242 39.49 4.70 40.18
N HIS A 243 38.59 5.06 39.27
CA HIS A 243 38.49 6.42 38.78
C HIS A 243 37.04 6.88 38.64
N TRP A 244 36.85 8.17 38.80
CA TRP A 244 35.62 8.83 38.47
C TRP A 244 35.90 10.26 38.02
N GLY A 245 34.98 10.85 37.27
CA GLY A 245 35.03 12.29 37.09
C GLY A 245 34.10 12.82 36.00
N PRO A 246 33.82 14.13 36.07
CA PRO A 246 32.96 14.79 35.12
C PRO A 246 33.66 14.99 33.78
N GLY A 247 32.87 15.05 32.72
CA GLY A 247 33.32 15.43 31.40
C GLY A 247 32.23 16.16 30.64
N ALA A 248 32.55 16.54 29.41
CA ALA A 248 31.59 17.07 28.46
C ALA A 248 31.99 16.68 27.04
N LYS A 249 31.00 16.44 26.19
CA LYS A 249 31.17 16.21 24.76
C LYS A 249 30.49 17.29 23.94
N PHE A 250 31.17 17.73 22.91
CA PHE A 250 30.70 18.68 21.93
C PHE A 250 30.69 18.03 20.56
N TYR A 251 29.50 17.79 20.02
CA TYR A 251 29.31 17.21 18.70
C TYR A 251 29.48 18.29 17.63
N ILE A 252 30.52 18.17 16.81
CA ILE A 252 30.75 19.07 15.66
C ILE A 252 29.76 18.70 14.54
N ASN A 253 29.63 17.39 14.30
CA ASN A 253 28.64 16.81 13.39
C ASN A 253 28.26 15.40 13.87
N ASP A 254 27.46 14.68 13.08
CA ASP A 254 27.02 13.32 13.37
C ASP A 254 28.16 12.30 13.55
N TRP A 255 29.35 12.58 13.01
CA TRP A 255 30.46 11.63 12.97
C TRP A 255 31.65 12.08 13.80
N ILE A 256 31.74 13.35 14.21
CA ILE A 256 32.90 13.92 14.88
C ILE A 256 32.46 14.65 16.14
N ALA A 257 33.06 14.28 17.27
CA ALA A 257 32.89 14.97 18.54
C ALA A 257 34.24 15.34 19.15
N VAL A 258 34.24 16.38 19.97
CA VAL A 258 35.34 16.72 20.87
C VAL A 258 34.88 16.42 22.30
N ARG A 259 35.76 15.79 23.07
CA ARG A 259 35.51 15.44 24.46
C ARG A 259 36.51 16.14 25.38
N ILE A 260 36.05 16.55 26.55
CA ILE A 260 36.88 17.03 27.65
C ILE A 260 36.50 16.29 28.92
N ASP A 261 37.48 15.83 29.69
CA ASP A 261 37.27 15.05 30.90
C ASP A 261 38.21 15.46 32.02
N GLY A 262 37.67 15.64 33.23
CA GLY A 262 38.44 15.56 34.46
C GLY A 262 38.31 14.16 35.05
N ARG A 263 39.42 13.57 35.51
CA ARG A 263 39.42 12.30 36.25
C ARG A 263 40.14 12.44 37.58
N HIS A 264 39.52 11.88 38.61
CA HIS A 264 40.13 11.62 39.90
C HIS A 264 40.38 10.12 40.01
N ILE A 265 41.63 9.73 40.25
CA ILE A 265 42.07 8.35 40.26
C ILE A 265 42.59 8.00 41.65
N VAL A 266 42.15 6.86 42.18
CA VAL A 266 42.52 6.36 43.49
C VAL A 266 43.20 5.00 43.31
N THR A 267 44.46 4.88 43.73
CA THR A 267 45.22 3.62 43.67
C THR A 267 45.36 2.96 45.03
N GLY A 268 45.44 1.63 45.02
CA GLY A 268 45.45 0.79 46.23
C GLY A 268 46.68 0.97 47.12
N SER A 269 47.84 1.25 46.55
CA SER A 269 49.09 1.37 47.30
C SER A 269 49.53 2.84 47.45
N SER A 270 49.86 3.26 48.67
CA SER A 270 50.48 4.55 49.00
C SER A 270 51.59 4.41 50.04
N ILE A 271 52.65 5.21 49.93
CA ILE A 271 53.82 5.21 50.82
C ILE A 271 53.40 5.25 52.30
N ASP A 272 52.33 5.97 52.64
CA ASP A 272 51.84 6.16 54.01
C ASP A 272 50.83 5.08 54.49
N GLY A 273 50.58 4.04 53.69
CA GLY A 273 49.61 2.98 54.00
C GLY A 273 48.14 3.32 53.69
N ASN A 274 47.86 4.55 53.24
CA ASN A 274 46.54 4.99 52.78
C ASN A 274 46.36 4.78 51.25
N ARG A 275 45.29 5.32 50.67
CA ARG A 275 45.10 5.34 49.21
C ARG A 275 45.77 6.57 48.59
N ALA A 276 46.34 6.44 47.41
CA ALA A 276 46.96 7.55 46.69
C ALA A 276 45.97 8.18 45.69
N HIS A 277 45.91 9.51 45.65
CA HIS A 277 44.93 10.29 44.89
C HIS A 277 45.61 11.10 43.78
N HIS A 278 45.32 10.75 42.53
CA HIS A 278 45.88 11.37 41.33
C HIS A 278 44.79 12.14 40.58
N GLY A 279 45.19 13.20 39.87
CA GLY A 279 44.29 14.00 39.03
C GLY A 279 44.69 13.90 37.56
N GLU A 280 43.72 13.98 36.67
CA GLU A 280 43.96 13.93 35.23
C GLU A 280 42.95 14.85 34.51
N LEU A 281 43.41 15.49 33.43
CA LEU A 281 42.58 16.33 32.55
C LEU A 281 42.87 15.93 31.11
N LEU A 282 41.85 15.47 30.39
CA LEU A 282 41.95 14.96 29.03
C LEU A 282 41.11 15.79 28.07
N VAL A 283 41.61 15.95 26.85
CA VAL A 283 40.86 16.47 25.71
C VAL A 283 41.04 15.50 24.55
N GLY A 284 39.96 15.05 23.94
CA GLY A 284 39.98 14.06 22.87
C GLY A 284 39.11 14.43 21.68
N ALA A 285 39.44 13.83 20.54
CA ALA A 285 38.64 13.87 19.33
C ALA A 285 38.13 12.46 19.02
N GLU A 286 36.82 12.35 18.80
CA GLU A 286 36.11 11.09 18.66
C GLU A 286 35.40 11.01 17.30
N VAL A 287 35.39 9.81 16.73
CA VAL A 287 34.52 9.43 15.62
C VAL A 287 33.32 8.66 16.15
N ASN A 288 32.12 9.06 15.75
CA ASN A 288 30.85 8.46 16.18
C ASN A 288 30.27 7.59 15.05
N ILE A 289 29.99 6.33 15.35
CA ILE A 289 29.42 5.35 14.43
C ILE A 289 28.05 4.94 14.96
N ARG A 290 26.98 5.19 14.19
CA ARG A 290 25.61 4.78 14.52
C ARG A 290 25.33 3.39 13.95
N LEU A 291 25.26 2.36 14.80
CA LEU A 291 24.88 1.02 14.34
C LEU A 291 23.43 1.00 13.81
N THR A 292 22.54 1.81 14.37
CA THR A 292 21.14 1.94 13.90
C THR A 292 20.98 2.56 12.51
N LYS A 293 22.04 3.09 11.88
CA LYS A 293 21.99 3.55 10.48
C LYS A 293 22.19 2.38 9.51
N TRP A 294 22.80 1.29 9.96
CA TRP A 294 23.08 0.10 9.15
C TRP A 294 22.05 -1.02 9.34
N ILE A 295 21.20 -0.92 10.38
CA ILE A 295 20.19 -1.93 10.76
C ILE A 295 18.76 -1.36 10.59
N GLY A 296 18.58 -0.17 9.99
CA GLY A 296 17.54 0.76 10.44
C GLY A 296 16.53 1.32 9.45
N GLU A 297 16.39 0.79 8.23
CA GLU A 297 15.19 1.12 7.42
C GLU A 297 14.04 0.18 7.80
N GLU A 298 14.27 -1.12 7.74
CA GLU A 298 13.25 -2.13 8.06
C GLU A 298 12.69 -1.99 9.50
N TRP A 299 13.55 -1.71 10.47
CA TRP A 299 13.16 -1.57 11.87
C TRP A 299 12.46 -0.24 12.20
N ARG A 300 12.67 0.81 11.37
CA ARG A 300 11.94 2.09 11.50
C ARG A 300 10.58 2.03 10.81
N ALA A 301 10.50 1.39 9.64
CA ALA A 301 9.24 1.17 8.94
C ALA A 301 8.25 0.37 9.80
N LYS A 302 8.73 -0.68 10.50
CA LYS A 302 7.91 -1.50 11.42
C LYS A 302 7.38 -0.78 12.69
N ARG A 303 7.70 0.51 12.89
CA ARG A 303 7.29 1.29 14.09
C ARG A 303 6.84 2.72 13.77
N SER A 304 6.77 3.09 12.50
CA SER A 304 6.12 4.34 12.11
C SER A 304 4.62 4.16 12.29
N ASP A 305 3.95 5.18 12.79
CA ASP A 305 2.50 5.31 12.95
C ASP A 305 2.26 6.81 12.74
N ARG A 306 1.83 7.18 11.53
CA ARG A 306 1.90 8.55 11.01
C ARG A 306 0.61 9.32 11.23
N ASP A 307 -0.50 8.63 11.13
CA ASP A 307 -1.86 9.12 11.33
C ASP A 307 -2.30 9.01 12.81
N GLY A 308 -1.63 8.17 13.61
CA GLY A 308 -1.76 8.10 15.06
C GLY A 308 -2.91 7.21 15.52
N ASP A 309 -3.33 6.25 14.71
CA ASP A 309 -4.44 5.35 14.97
C ASP A 309 -4.07 4.12 15.83
N THR A 310 -2.79 4.02 16.20
CA THR A 310 -2.15 2.95 16.99
C THR A 310 -1.78 1.69 16.21
N ILE A 311 -2.05 1.67 14.91
CA ILE A 311 -1.57 0.67 13.96
C ILE A 311 -0.31 1.24 13.29
N ALA A 312 0.70 0.40 13.06
CA ALA A 312 1.92 0.89 12.43
C ALA A 312 1.70 1.04 10.92
N ASP A 313 2.29 2.04 10.26
CA ASP A 313 2.26 2.30 8.80
C ASP A 313 2.49 1.04 7.94
N TYR A 314 3.17 0.02 8.48
CA TYR A 314 3.44 -1.23 7.79
C TYR A 314 2.26 -2.22 7.80
N TYR A 315 1.43 -2.17 8.83
CA TYR A 315 0.23 -2.99 9.03
C TYR A 315 -1.06 -2.25 8.72
N ASP A 316 -0.98 -0.94 8.52
CA ASP A 316 -2.08 -0.03 8.25
C ASP A 316 -2.33 0.07 6.73
N GLU A 317 -3.56 -0.17 6.30
CA GLU A 317 -4.01 0.00 4.91
C GLU A 317 -4.18 1.46 4.51
N CYS A 318 -4.38 2.36 5.49
CA CYS A 318 -4.52 3.79 5.36
C CYS A 318 -3.43 4.59 6.11
N PRO A 319 -2.11 4.44 5.80
CA PRO A 319 -0.98 5.03 6.57
C PRO A 319 -0.93 6.55 6.76
N ASP A 320 -1.86 7.28 6.18
CA ASP A 320 -1.95 8.74 6.21
C ASP A 320 -3.32 9.23 6.73
N GLU A 321 -4.24 8.33 7.09
CA GLU A 321 -5.62 8.65 7.47
C GLU A 321 -6.10 7.80 8.65
N TYR A 322 -6.38 8.48 9.77
CA TYR A 322 -6.80 7.86 11.03
C TYR A 322 -7.98 6.90 10.88
N GLY A 323 -7.75 5.62 11.18
CA GLY A 323 -8.77 4.60 11.26
C GLY A 323 -9.25 4.26 12.67
N GLU A 324 -10.49 3.79 12.77
CA GLU A 324 -11.01 3.13 13.99
C GLU A 324 -11.17 1.62 13.79
N ASP A 325 -11.01 1.13 12.57
CA ASP A 325 -11.16 -0.27 12.20
C ASP A 325 -9.84 -1.06 12.40
N GLU A 326 -9.90 -2.39 12.29
CA GLU A 326 -8.77 -3.29 12.53
C GLU A 326 -7.64 -3.16 11.50
N ASP A 327 -7.93 -2.63 10.31
CA ASP A 327 -7.01 -2.42 9.18
C ASP A 327 -6.36 -1.03 9.17
N GLY A 328 -6.75 -0.15 10.10
CA GLY A 328 -6.26 1.22 10.20
C GLY A 328 -6.99 2.22 9.33
N CYS A 329 -8.14 1.83 8.76
CA CYS A 329 -8.95 2.71 7.92
C CYS A 329 -10.21 3.25 8.62
N PRO A 330 -10.79 4.36 8.11
CA PRO A 330 -12.07 4.87 8.59
C PRO A 330 -13.22 3.89 8.36
N LEU A 331 -14.11 3.72 9.37
CA LEU A 331 -15.27 2.82 9.30
C LEU A 331 -16.29 3.13 8.19
N ASN A 332 -16.22 4.34 7.63
CA ASN A 332 -17.09 4.85 6.57
C ASN A 332 -16.35 5.01 5.23
N ARG A 333 -15.18 4.41 5.10
CA ARG A 333 -14.45 4.34 3.83
C ARG A 333 -15.25 3.51 2.84
N ASP A 334 -15.33 4.02 1.61
CA ASP A 334 -16.03 3.44 0.47
C ASP A 334 -15.11 3.72 -0.75
N SER A 335 -14.34 2.71 -1.11
CA SER A 335 -13.19 2.82 -1.99
C SER A 335 -13.58 2.92 -3.48
N ASP A 336 -14.66 2.27 -3.90
CA ASP A 336 -15.19 2.33 -5.27
C ASP A 336 -16.43 3.25 -5.41
N ASN A 337 -16.94 3.79 -4.31
CA ASN A 337 -18.04 4.75 -4.23
C ASN A 337 -19.37 4.17 -4.73
N ASP A 338 -19.63 2.91 -4.42
CA ASP A 338 -20.90 2.26 -4.74
C ASP A 338 -22.01 2.50 -3.68
N GLY A 339 -21.62 3.02 -2.51
CA GLY A 339 -22.51 3.32 -1.39
C GLY A 339 -22.51 2.26 -0.27
N VAL A 340 -21.74 1.18 -0.42
CA VAL A 340 -21.47 0.15 0.59
C VAL A 340 -20.07 0.41 1.16
N PRO A 341 -19.92 0.63 2.49
CA PRO A 341 -18.59 0.82 3.07
C PRO A 341 -17.72 -0.43 2.94
N ASP A 342 -16.41 -0.28 2.74
CA ASP A 342 -15.44 -1.37 2.50
C ASP A 342 -15.59 -2.56 3.47
N ARG A 343 -15.84 -2.29 4.76
CA ARG A 343 -16.02 -3.32 5.81
C ARG A 343 -17.29 -4.19 5.65
N SER A 344 -18.23 -3.75 4.81
CA SER A 344 -19.51 -4.39 4.52
C SER A 344 -19.65 -4.74 3.04
N ASP A 345 -18.61 -4.48 2.26
CA ASP A 345 -18.52 -4.74 0.84
C ASP A 345 -17.71 -6.02 0.60
N ALA A 346 -18.28 -6.96 -0.15
CA ALA A 346 -17.61 -8.19 -0.54
C ALA A 346 -16.59 -7.97 -1.68
N CYS A 347 -16.70 -6.86 -2.40
CA CYS A 347 -15.86 -6.43 -3.51
C CYS A 347 -15.34 -4.98 -3.34
N PRO A 348 -14.60 -4.60 -2.28
CA PRO A 348 -14.30 -3.20 -1.89
C PRO A 348 -13.52 -2.33 -2.89
N ASN A 349 -13.16 -2.84 -4.07
CA ASN A 349 -12.40 -2.09 -5.07
C ASN A 349 -13.07 -2.17 -6.46
N GLU A 350 -14.28 -2.70 -6.55
CA GLU A 350 -15.00 -2.95 -7.77
C GLU A 350 -16.46 -2.53 -7.59
N TRP A 351 -16.82 -1.40 -8.20
CA TRP A 351 -18.17 -0.85 -8.11
C TRP A 351 -19.24 -1.90 -8.41
N GLY A 352 -20.13 -2.14 -7.44
CA GLY A 352 -21.28 -3.04 -7.58
C GLY A 352 -22.61 -2.34 -7.40
N ASP A 353 -23.65 -2.90 -7.98
CA ASP A 353 -25.05 -2.56 -7.69
C ASP A 353 -25.75 -3.61 -6.81
N GLY A 354 -25.03 -4.68 -6.45
CA GLY A 354 -25.46 -5.71 -5.52
C GLY A 354 -25.58 -5.21 -4.08
N ALA A 355 -26.37 -5.92 -3.27
CA ALA A 355 -26.57 -5.58 -1.87
C ALA A 355 -25.31 -5.80 -1.00
N ASP A 356 -24.38 -6.59 -1.50
CA ASP A 356 -23.07 -6.90 -0.94
C ASP A 356 -21.94 -6.03 -1.51
N GLY A 357 -22.25 -5.02 -2.33
CA GLY A 357 -21.27 -4.14 -2.98
C GLY A 357 -20.58 -4.75 -4.20
N CYS A 358 -20.95 -5.98 -4.58
CA CYS A 358 -20.41 -6.62 -5.78
C CYS A 358 -21.29 -6.39 -7.01
N PRO A 359 -20.71 -6.39 -8.23
CA PRO A 359 -21.49 -6.47 -9.46
C PRO A 359 -22.36 -7.73 -9.48
N VAL A 360 -23.63 -7.59 -9.86
CA VAL A 360 -24.48 -8.78 -10.05
C VAL A 360 -23.94 -9.60 -11.24
N PRO A 361 -23.72 -10.91 -11.09
CA PRO A 361 -23.16 -11.75 -12.15
C PRO A 361 -23.99 -11.78 -13.44
N ASP A 362 -23.30 -11.72 -14.57
CA ASP A 362 -23.75 -12.03 -15.94
C ASP A 362 -22.59 -12.82 -16.58
N LYS A 363 -22.65 -14.14 -16.42
CA LYS A 363 -21.50 -15.03 -16.62
C LYS A 363 -21.16 -15.26 -18.09
N ASP A 364 -22.16 -15.24 -18.96
CA ASP A 364 -21.96 -15.40 -20.40
C ASP A 364 -21.98 -14.07 -21.19
N GLY A 365 -22.35 -12.98 -20.53
CA GLY A 365 -22.24 -11.62 -21.03
C GLY A 365 -23.28 -11.26 -22.07
N ASP A 366 -24.47 -11.87 -22.01
CA ASP A 366 -25.56 -11.60 -22.94
C ASP A 366 -26.46 -10.43 -22.54
N GLY A 367 -26.26 -9.88 -21.34
CA GLY A 367 -26.99 -8.74 -20.78
C GLY A 367 -28.21 -9.11 -19.94
N ILE A 368 -28.46 -10.39 -19.69
CA ILE A 368 -29.41 -10.92 -18.72
C ILE A 368 -28.61 -11.39 -17.50
N LEU A 369 -29.05 -11.02 -16.29
CA LEU A 369 -28.33 -11.37 -15.07
C LEU A 369 -28.52 -12.86 -14.77
N ASP A 370 -27.52 -13.52 -14.16
CA ASP A 370 -27.56 -14.95 -13.82
C ASP A 370 -28.82 -15.35 -13.00
N VAL A 371 -29.39 -14.40 -12.23
CA VAL A 371 -30.62 -14.62 -11.44
C VAL A 371 -31.90 -14.70 -12.29
N ASP A 372 -31.88 -14.08 -13.47
CA ASP A 372 -32.97 -14.02 -14.44
C ASP A 372 -32.66 -14.84 -15.72
N ASP A 373 -31.47 -15.45 -15.80
CA ASP A 373 -30.98 -16.25 -16.93
C ASP A 373 -31.18 -17.76 -16.66
N ALA A 374 -31.98 -18.42 -17.51
CA ALA A 374 -32.20 -19.86 -17.41
C ALA A 374 -31.01 -20.70 -17.94
N CYS A 375 -30.06 -20.08 -18.63
CA CYS A 375 -28.94 -20.66 -19.32
C CYS A 375 -27.59 -19.97 -19.02
N GLU A 376 -27.29 -19.68 -17.75
CA GLU A 376 -26.08 -19.01 -17.18
C GLU A 376 -24.70 -19.17 -17.91
N ASP A 377 -24.48 -20.23 -18.68
CA ASP A 377 -23.21 -20.52 -19.37
C ASP A 377 -23.26 -20.29 -20.90
N LYS A 378 -24.38 -19.86 -21.46
CA LYS A 378 -24.62 -19.84 -22.90
C LYS A 378 -25.37 -18.59 -23.32
N PRO A 379 -24.69 -17.68 -24.05
CA PRO A 379 -25.26 -16.38 -24.32
C PRO A 379 -26.49 -16.48 -25.20
N GLU A 380 -27.52 -15.72 -24.85
CA GLU A 380 -28.74 -15.52 -25.61
C GLU A 380 -28.44 -15.07 -27.05
N ASN A 381 -29.27 -15.54 -27.98
CA ASN A 381 -29.10 -15.29 -29.39
C ASN A 381 -30.25 -14.47 -30.00
N TYR A 382 -30.57 -13.31 -29.44
CA TYR A 382 -31.53 -12.29 -29.92
C TYR A 382 -32.01 -12.44 -31.39
N ASN A 383 -32.94 -13.35 -31.62
CA ASN A 383 -33.43 -13.72 -32.96
C ASN A 383 -34.94 -13.46 -33.12
N GLY A 384 -35.57 -12.87 -32.11
CA GLY A 384 -36.99 -12.55 -32.05
C GLY A 384 -37.86 -13.73 -31.62
N PHE A 385 -37.27 -14.73 -30.97
CA PHE A 385 -37.96 -15.89 -30.41
C PHE A 385 -37.36 -16.24 -29.06
N GLU A 386 -38.15 -16.06 -28.01
CA GLU A 386 -37.81 -16.41 -26.62
C GLU A 386 -36.61 -15.64 -26.02
N ASP A 387 -36.12 -14.58 -26.68
CA ASP A 387 -35.05 -13.64 -26.28
C ASP A 387 -35.06 -13.00 -24.86
N THR A 388 -35.95 -13.40 -23.94
CA THR A 388 -36.05 -12.85 -22.57
C THR A 388 -35.72 -13.85 -21.47
N ASP A 389 -35.45 -15.11 -21.81
CA ASP A 389 -35.16 -16.15 -20.82
C ASP A 389 -33.67 -16.50 -20.67
N GLY A 390 -32.80 -15.86 -21.47
CA GLY A 390 -31.35 -16.05 -21.45
C GLY A 390 -30.87 -17.31 -22.18
N CYS A 391 -31.78 -18.07 -22.80
CA CYS A 391 -31.44 -19.33 -23.44
C CYS A 391 -31.36 -19.25 -24.96
N PRO A 392 -30.21 -19.54 -25.59
CA PRO A 392 -30.10 -19.47 -27.04
C PRO A 392 -31.01 -20.48 -27.71
N ASP A 393 -32.02 -19.96 -28.41
CA ASP A 393 -33.04 -20.73 -29.07
C ASP A 393 -32.88 -20.82 -30.58
N GLU A 394 -33.48 -21.84 -31.18
CA GLU A 394 -33.59 -21.95 -32.63
C GLU A 394 -35.02 -21.67 -33.06
N LEU A 395 -35.20 -20.73 -33.99
CA LEU A 395 -36.50 -20.47 -34.61
C LEU A 395 -37.13 -21.77 -35.12
N PRO A 396 -38.33 -22.14 -34.63
CA PRO A 396 -39.06 -23.31 -35.11
C PRO A 396 -39.13 -23.39 -36.63
N ALA A 397 -39.01 -24.60 -37.17
CA ALA A 397 -39.03 -24.85 -38.61
C ALA A 397 -40.32 -24.36 -39.30
N GLU A 398 -41.41 -24.16 -38.56
CA GLU A 398 -42.64 -23.57 -39.10
C GLU A 398 -42.56 -22.05 -39.30
N ILE A 399 -41.72 -21.35 -38.53
CA ILE A 399 -41.50 -19.90 -38.63
C ILE A 399 -40.56 -19.60 -39.80
N THR A 400 -39.44 -20.32 -39.88
CA THR A 400 -38.47 -20.19 -40.97
C THR A 400 -39.07 -20.48 -42.36
N GLN A 401 -40.19 -21.19 -42.44
CA GLN A 401 -40.92 -21.46 -43.69
C GLN A 401 -41.59 -20.23 -44.31
N PHE A 402 -41.92 -19.20 -43.53
CA PHE A 402 -42.54 -17.98 -44.05
C PHE A 402 -41.68 -16.74 -43.89
N GLU A 403 -40.56 -16.82 -43.16
CA GLU A 403 -39.56 -15.77 -43.10
C GLU A 403 -38.98 -15.47 -44.49
N GLY A 404 -38.80 -14.18 -44.79
CA GLY A 404 -38.45 -13.69 -46.12
C GLY A 404 -39.67 -13.65 -47.05
N VAL A 405 -39.43 -14.00 -48.33
CA VAL A 405 -40.42 -13.79 -49.39
C VAL A 405 -41.48 -14.89 -49.40
N LEU A 406 -42.70 -14.56 -48.97
CA LEU A 406 -43.82 -15.49 -49.05
C LEU A 406 -44.41 -15.52 -50.46
N GLU A 407 -43.94 -16.48 -51.27
CA GLU A 407 -44.41 -16.61 -52.65
C GLU A 407 -45.93 -16.83 -52.75
N GLY A 408 -46.57 -16.27 -53.78
CA GLY A 408 -47.99 -16.50 -54.08
C GLY A 408 -48.98 -15.69 -53.24
N ILE A 409 -48.54 -14.62 -52.58
CA ILE A 409 -49.41 -13.55 -52.13
C ILE A 409 -49.73 -12.64 -53.33
N GLU A 410 -50.96 -12.69 -53.82
CA GLU A 410 -51.43 -11.93 -54.96
C GLU A 410 -52.52 -10.94 -54.56
N PHE A 411 -52.45 -9.76 -55.17
CA PHE A 411 -53.44 -8.70 -55.04
C PHE A 411 -54.17 -8.47 -56.35
N ALA A 412 -55.39 -7.91 -56.30
CA ALA A 412 -56.03 -7.40 -57.50
C ALA A 412 -55.21 -6.25 -58.12
N THR A 413 -55.22 -6.11 -59.45
CA THR A 413 -54.43 -5.10 -60.17
C THR A 413 -54.73 -3.70 -59.66
N GLY A 414 -53.69 -2.96 -59.26
CA GLY A 414 -53.81 -1.60 -58.70
C GLY A 414 -54.53 -1.52 -57.36
N LYS A 415 -54.72 -2.65 -56.67
CA LYS A 415 -55.42 -2.73 -55.38
C LYS A 415 -54.57 -3.44 -54.32
N ASP A 416 -55.04 -3.31 -53.08
CA ASP A 416 -54.59 -3.92 -51.82
C ASP A 416 -55.47 -5.11 -51.39
N THR A 417 -56.53 -5.41 -52.14
CA THR A 417 -57.42 -6.53 -51.87
C THR A 417 -56.72 -7.89 -52.11
N ILE A 418 -56.58 -8.68 -51.04
CA ILE A 418 -55.97 -10.02 -51.06
C ILE A 418 -56.85 -11.02 -51.82
N ARG A 419 -56.26 -11.76 -52.77
CA ARG A 419 -56.97 -12.81 -53.52
C ARG A 419 -57.23 -14.06 -52.69
N LYS A 420 -58.30 -14.79 -53.00
CA LYS A 420 -58.73 -16.01 -52.30
C LYS A 420 -57.64 -17.11 -52.29
N THR A 421 -56.82 -17.18 -53.33
CA THR A 421 -55.69 -18.13 -53.43
C THR A 421 -54.62 -17.90 -52.38
N SER A 422 -54.36 -16.63 -52.03
CA SER A 422 -53.35 -16.21 -51.05
C SER A 422 -53.83 -16.38 -49.62
N LYS A 423 -55.15 -16.28 -49.38
CA LYS A 423 -55.77 -16.50 -48.06
C LYS A 423 -55.38 -17.84 -47.43
N ARG A 424 -55.34 -18.93 -48.23
CA ARG A 424 -54.91 -20.26 -47.77
C ARG A 424 -53.47 -20.31 -47.24
N LYS A 425 -52.58 -19.48 -47.78
CA LYS A 425 -51.18 -19.39 -47.31
C LYS A 425 -51.11 -18.55 -46.05
N LEU A 426 -51.81 -17.42 -46.03
CA LEU A 426 -51.91 -16.56 -44.86
C LEU A 426 -52.61 -17.26 -43.67
N ASP A 427 -53.55 -18.17 -43.92
CA ASP A 427 -54.15 -19.01 -42.86
C ASP A 427 -53.10 -19.88 -42.16
N LYS A 428 -52.10 -20.40 -42.90
CA LYS A 428 -50.99 -21.16 -42.32
C LYS A 428 -50.09 -20.25 -41.49
N VAL A 429 -49.72 -19.08 -42.02
CA VAL A 429 -48.91 -18.10 -41.29
C VAL A 429 -49.61 -17.68 -40.00
N ALA A 430 -50.91 -17.36 -40.07
CA ALA A 430 -51.72 -17.04 -38.90
C ALA A 430 -51.71 -18.18 -37.87
N SER A 431 -51.87 -19.44 -38.30
CA SER A 431 -51.83 -20.57 -37.37
C SER A 431 -50.50 -20.74 -36.65
N VAL A 432 -49.37 -20.41 -37.32
CA VAL A 432 -48.05 -20.46 -36.70
C VAL A 432 -47.86 -19.30 -35.73
N LEU A 433 -48.23 -18.08 -36.11
CA LEU A 433 -48.14 -16.89 -35.24
C LEU A 433 -49.10 -16.94 -34.05
N VAL A 434 -50.23 -17.65 -34.16
CA VAL A 434 -51.11 -17.92 -33.01
C VAL A 434 -50.51 -18.97 -32.08
N LYS A 435 -49.77 -19.95 -32.63
CA LYS A 435 -49.13 -21.02 -31.85
C LYS A 435 -47.94 -20.51 -31.04
N TYR A 436 -47.08 -19.69 -31.64
CA TYR A 436 -45.91 -19.10 -31.00
C TYR A 436 -46.20 -17.63 -30.74
N ASP A 437 -46.61 -17.30 -29.51
CA ASP A 437 -47.12 -15.97 -29.19
C ASP A 437 -46.04 -14.93 -28.81
N SER A 438 -44.82 -15.38 -28.55
CA SER A 438 -43.61 -14.56 -28.35
C SER A 438 -43.14 -13.87 -29.63
N VAL A 439 -43.29 -14.53 -30.79
CA VAL A 439 -42.73 -14.07 -32.08
C VAL A 439 -43.33 -12.74 -32.53
N ARG A 440 -42.51 -11.76 -32.89
CA ARG A 440 -42.96 -10.52 -33.52
C ARG A 440 -42.53 -10.49 -34.98
N VAL A 441 -43.36 -9.89 -35.84
CA VAL A 441 -43.08 -9.85 -37.28
C VAL A 441 -43.31 -8.47 -37.90
N GLU A 442 -42.39 -8.07 -38.77
CA GLU A 442 -42.58 -6.99 -39.73
C GLU A 442 -43.08 -7.56 -41.06
N ILE A 443 -44.16 -6.98 -41.57
CA ILE A 443 -44.68 -7.27 -42.90
C ILE A 443 -44.28 -6.13 -43.83
N SER A 444 -43.38 -6.43 -44.77
CA SER A 444 -42.91 -5.51 -45.77
C SER A 444 -43.61 -5.72 -47.11
N GLY A 445 -44.21 -4.65 -47.64
CA GLY A 445 -44.79 -4.64 -48.99
C GLY A 445 -43.79 -4.12 -50.01
N HIS A 446 -43.72 -4.75 -51.18
CA HIS A 446 -42.84 -4.31 -52.27
C HIS A 446 -43.61 -4.20 -53.60
N THR A 447 -43.15 -3.32 -54.48
CA THR A 447 -43.68 -3.13 -55.83
C THR A 447 -42.61 -3.29 -56.90
N ASP A 448 -43.02 -3.25 -58.17
CA ASP A 448 -42.09 -3.00 -59.26
C ASP A 448 -41.87 -1.49 -59.45
N ASP A 449 -41.01 -1.12 -60.40
CA ASP A 449 -40.67 0.27 -60.73
C ASP A 449 -41.66 0.95 -61.69
N VAL A 450 -42.81 0.32 -61.98
CA VAL A 450 -43.79 0.87 -62.93
C VAL A 450 -44.71 1.83 -62.18
N GLY A 451 -44.76 3.08 -62.65
CA GLY A 451 -45.57 4.15 -62.05
C GLY A 451 -44.73 5.16 -61.27
N SER A 452 -45.38 6.04 -60.50
CA SER A 452 -44.65 6.96 -59.63
C SER A 452 -44.13 6.22 -58.40
N ARG A 453 -42.99 6.65 -57.86
CA ARG A 453 -42.44 6.07 -56.63
C ARG A 453 -43.40 6.25 -55.46
N ASP A 454 -43.99 7.44 -55.30
CA ASP A 454 -44.88 7.75 -54.17
C ASP A 454 -46.15 6.88 -54.18
N ASP A 455 -46.75 6.66 -55.36
CA ASP A 455 -47.90 5.74 -55.48
C ASP A 455 -47.51 4.31 -55.11
N ASN A 456 -46.29 3.89 -55.45
CA ASN A 456 -45.77 2.56 -55.12
C ASN A 456 -45.42 2.41 -53.64
N MET A 457 -44.92 3.46 -52.98
CA MET A 457 -44.74 3.49 -51.52
C MET A 457 -46.09 3.39 -50.78
N ASP A 458 -47.10 4.13 -51.21
CA ASP A 458 -48.43 4.06 -50.62
C ASP A 458 -49.11 2.71 -50.87
N LEU A 459 -49.03 2.20 -52.11
CA LEU A 459 -49.62 0.90 -52.48
C LEU A 459 -48.98 -0.25 -51.72
N SER A 460 -47.66 -0.26 -51.56
CA SER A 460 -46.96 -1.29 -50.81
C SER A 460 -47.33 -1.27 -49.33
N ARG A 461 -47.39 -0.09 -48.70
CA ARG A 461 -47.84 0.07 -47.31
C ARG A 461 -49.26 -0.49 -47.12
N ARG A 462 -50.23 -0.04 -47.94
CA ARG A 462 -51.63 -0.52 -47.84
C ARG A 462 -51.77 -2.03 -48.04
N ARG A 463 -50.93 -2.62 -48.87
CA ARG A 463 -50.86 -4.08 -49.06
C ARG A 463 -50.35 -4.79 -47.81
N ALA A 464 -49.28 -4.29 -47.19
CA ALA A 464 -48.77 -4.81 -45.93
C ALA A 464 -49.83 -4.69 -44.82
N GLU A 465 -50.49 -3.53 -44.70
CA GLU A 465 -51.61 -3.29 -43.77
C GLU A 465 -52.79 -4.25 -44.03
N SER A 466 -53.14 -4.51 -45.29
CA SER A 466 -54.20 -5.47 -45.63
C SER A 466 -53.85 -6.89 -45.20
N VAL A 467 -52.58 -7.28 -45.28
CA VAL A 467 -52.10 -8.58 -44.79
C VAL A 467 -52.11 -8.62 -43.26
N LYS A 468 -51.62 -7.56 -42.60
CA LYS A 468 -51.72 -7.41 -41.13
C LYS A 468 -53.16 -7.58 -40.66
N GLN A 469 -54.10 -6.80 -41.22
CA GLN A 469 -55.51 -6.90 -40.85
C GLN A 469 -56.06 -8.32 -41.04
N TYR A 470 -55.69 -8.99 -42.13
CA TYR A 470 -56.11 -10.38 -42.35
C TYR A 470 -55.59 -11.34 -41.27
N LEU A 471 -54.35 -11.17 -40.80
CA LEU A 471 -53.78 -12.00 -39.73
C LEU A 471 -54.40 -11.67 -38.37
N VAL A 472 -54.68 -10.39 -38.09
CA VAL A 472 -55.38 -9.95 -36.89
C VAL A 472 -56.80 -10.53 -36.83
N ASP A 473 -57.53 -10.49 -37.96
CA ASP A 473 -58.85 -11.12 -38.08
C ASP A 473 -58.81 -12.66 -37.83
N LYS A 474 -57.63 -13.27 -37.93
CA LYS A 474 -57.39 -14.70 -37.67
C LYS A 474 -56.92 -14.98 -36.25
N GLY A 475 -56.76 -13.96 -35.40
CA GLY A 475 -56.43 -14.08 -33.99
C GLY A 475 -54.99 -13.74 -33.63
N VAL A 476 -54.16 -13.25 -34.56
CA VAL A 476 -52.82 -12.74 -34.21
C VAL A 476 -52.97 -11.36 -33.54
N ALA A 477 -52.28 -11.13 -32.43
CA ALA A 477 -52.37 -9.85 -31.72
C ALA A 477 -51.79 -8.70 -32.57
N ASP A 478 -52.48 -7.56 -32.63
CA ASP A 478 -52.12 -6.42 -33.50
C ASP A 478 -50.73 -5.84 -33.18
N ASN A 479 -50.38 -5.80 -31.88
CA ASN A 479 -49.11 -5.28 -31.36
C ASN A 479 -47.89 -6.13 -31.75
N ARG A 480 -48.10 -7.37 -32.22
CA ARG A 480 -47.02 -8.27 -32.67
C ARG A 480 -46.70 -8.11 -34.15
N ILE A 481 -47.49 -7.33 -34.88
CA ILE A 481 -47.32 -7.13 -36.31
C ILE A 481 -47.04 -5.66 -36.59
N SER A 482 -45.84 -5.38 -37.10
CA SER A 482 -45.51 -4.10 -37.71
C SER A 482 -45.61 -4.18 -39.23
N THR A 483 -45.83 -3.05 -39.91
CA THR A 483 -45.97 -3.02 -41.37
C THR A 483 -45.11 -1.93 -41.97
N ARG A 484 -44.42 -2.22 -43.07
CA ARG A 484 -43.57 -1.29 -43.81
C ARG A 484 -43.90 -1.31 -45.29
N GLY A 485 -44.02 -0.14 -45.90
CA GLY A 485 -44.11 -0.01 -47.36
C GLY A 485 -42.73 0.26 -47.93
N ALA A 486 -42.08 -0.75 -48.52
CA ALA A 486 -40.75 -0.60 -49.14
C ALA A 486 -40.82 -0.11 -50.60
N GLY A 487 -42.03 -0.11 -51.19
CA GLY A 487 -42.25 0.34 -52.56
C GLY A 487 -41.31 -0.33 -53.57
N PRO A 488 -40.73 0.43 -54.52
CA PRO A 488 -39.83 -0.10 -55.54
C PRO A 488 -38.34 -0.11 -55.09
N ASP A 489 -38.04 0.32 -53.86
CA ASP A 489 -36.67 0.68 -53.46
C ASP A 489 -35.79 -0.52 -53.08
N GLU A 490 -36.41 -1.67 -52.77
CA GLU A 490 -35.73 -2.93 -52.41
C GLU A 490 -36.04 -4.06 -53.42
N PRO A 491 -35.59 -3.95 -54.71
CA PRO A 491 -35.87 -4.95 -55.73
C PRO A 491 -34.96 -6.18 -55.59
N ILE A 492 -35.53 -7.37 -55.79
CA ILE A 492 -34.81 -8.67 -55.77
C ILE A 492 -34.54 -9.21 -57.17
N ALA A 493 -35.07 -8.56 -58.21
CA ALA A 493 -34.89 -8.92 -59.61
C ALA A 493 -34.92 -7.70 -60.53
N ASP A 494 -34.42 -7.86 -61.76
CA ASP A 494 -34.38 -6.78 -62.75
C ASP A 494 -35.79 -6.37 -63.21
N ASN A 495 -36.15 -5.12 -62.95
CA ASN A 495 -37.42 -4.52 -63.33
C ASN A 495 -37.59 -4.34 -64.85
N LYS A 496 -36.54 -4.47 -65.66
CA LYS A 496 -36.68 -4.40 -67.13
C LYS A 496 -37.54 -5.54 -67.69
N THR A 497 -37.52 -6.70 -67.04
CA THR A 497 -38.25 -7.89 -67.49
C THR A 497 -39.60 -8.03 -66.81
N LYS A 498 -40.61 -8.58 -67.52
CA LYS A 498 -41.92 -8.88 -66.92
C LYS A 498 -41.81 -9.86 -65.74
N SER A 499 -40.88 -10.82 -65.84
CA SER A 499 -40.61 -11.81 -64.80
C SER A 499 -39.99 -11.19 -63.56
N GLY A 500 -38.98 -10.33 -63.71
CA GLY A 500 -38.35 -9.63 -62.58
C GLY A 500 -39.31 -8.69 -61.86
N ARG A 501 -40.13 -7.93 -62.59
CA ARG A 501 -41.21 -7.13 -61.99
C ARG A 501 -42.19 -7.98 -61.18
N ALA A 502 -42.51 -9.18 -61.67
CA ALA A 502 -43.38 -10.10 -60.93
C ALA A 502 -42.77 -10.59 -59.62
N LYS A 503 -41.45 -10.81 -59.58
CA LYS A 503 -40.73 -11.14 -58.34
C LYS A 503 -40.65 -9.95 -57.37
N ASN A 504 -40.50 -8.73 -57.87
CA ASN A 504 -40.43 -7.53 -57.03
C ASN A 504 -41.76 -7.18 -56.36
N ARG A 505 -42.90 -7.49 -57.01
CA ARG A 505 -44.24 -7.38 -56.41
C ARG A 505 -44.49 -8.51 -55.43
N ARG A 506 -44.08 -8.34 -54.18
CA ARG A 506 -44.10 -9.39 -53.13
C ARG A 506 -44.48 -8.83 -51.76
N ILE A 507 -44.80 -9.75 -50.86
CA ILE A 507 -44.87 -9.50 -49.41
C ILE A 507 -43.73 -10.28 -48.77
N GLU A 508 -43.04 -9.64 -47.85
CA GLU A 508 -41.92 -10.19 -47.11
C GLU A 508 -42.28 -10.16 -45.62
N PHE A 509 -41.97 -11.24 -44.91
CA PHE A 509 -42.10 -11.32 -43.46
C PHE A 509 -40.70 -11.34 -42.85
N LYS A 510 -40.47 -10.54 -41.82
CA LYS A 510 -39.21 -10.53 -41.08
C LYS A 510 -39.52 -10.68 -39.60
N VAL A 511 -38.85 -11.61 -38.92
CA VAL A 511 -38.94 -11.73 -37.46
C VAL A 511 -38.23 -10.53 -36.81
N GLN A 512 -38.77 -10.00 -35.70
CA GLN A 512 -38.30 -8.78 -35.04
C GLN A 512 -37.76 -9.04 -33.66
#